data_AF-A0A8T3ZWW5-F1
#
_entry.id   AF-A0A8T3ZWW5-F1
#
_cell.length_a   1.000
_cell.length_b   1.000
_cell.length_c   1.000
_cell.angle_alpha   90.00
_cell.angle_beta   90.00
_cell.angle_gamma   90.00
#
_symmetry.space_group_name_H-M   'P 1'
#
loop_
_entity.id
_entity.type
_entity.pdbx_description
1 polymer ?
#
loop_
_entity_poly.entity_id
_entity_poly.type
_entity_poly.pdbx_seq_one_letter_code
_entity_poly.pdbx_strand_id
1 'polypeptide(L)'
;MERAKTPADPEQPTGETNLENELWQTDSGERKKGVKELVVQLLADERPLPVKQVFLRLNTGSNPPSYQAVHKAISAMHAQGVLARSAMGYELNPKWLKSLSEFANAASSPAEPKPGRDVQLIL
;
A
#
# COMPACT_ATOMS: atom_id res chain seq x y z
N MET A 1 -26.99 -0.63 -65.48
CA MET A 1 -26.17 -0.65 -64.24
C MET A 1 -26.89 -1.58 -63.27
N GLU A 2 -26.45 -2.84 -63.25
CA GLU A 2 -27.07 -3.96 -62.55
C GLU A 2 -26.82 -3.94 -61.03
N ARG A 3 -27.77 -4.50 -60.28
CA ARG A 3 -27.71 -4.74 -58.83
C ARG A 3 -27.08 -6.11 -58.54
N ALA A 4 -26.26 -6.19 -57.49
CA ALA A 4 -26.09 -7.37 -56.63
C ALA A 4 -25.38 -6.89 -55.34
N LYS A 5 -26.01 -6.82 -54.16
CA LYS A 5 -26.51 -7.85 -53.23
C LYS A 5 -25.43 -8.86 -52.78
N THR A 6 -24.98 -8.64 -51.54
CA THR A 6 -24.07 -9.42 -50.69
C THR A 6 -24.44 -10.90 -50.56
N PRO A 7 -23.45 -11.75 -50.22
CA PRO A 7 -23.63 -12.57 -49.02
C PRO A 7 -22.44 -12.52 -48.05
N ALA A 8 -22.78 -12.41 -46.77
CA ALA A 8 -21.95 -12.80 -45.66
C ALA A 8 -21.99 -14.33 -45.56
N ASP A 9 -20.89 -14.97 -45.20
CA ASP A 9 -20.84 -16.26 -44.49
C ASP A 9 -19.38 -16.53 -44.02
N PRO A 10 -19.11 -17.52 -43.15
CA PRO A 10 -18.95 -17.31 -41.71
C PRO A 10 -17.65 -17.94 -41.19
N GLU A 11 -17.44 -17.79 -39.89
CA GLU A 11 -16.66 -18.60 -38.95
C GLU A 11 -15.81 -19.76 -39.52
N GLN A 12 -14.53 -19.82 -39.12
CA GLN A 12 -13.96 -21.01 -38.47
C GLN A 12 -12.71 -20.61 -37.64
N PRO A 13 -12.37 -21.39 -36.60
CA PRO A 13 -11.91 -20.92 -35.29
C PRO A 13 -10.47 -21.36 -35.01
N THR A 14 -10.14 -21.53 -33.73
CA THR A 14 -8.94 -22.17 -33.13
C THR A 14 -7.66 -21.33 -33.02
N GLY A 15 -7.67 -20.46 -32.00
CA GLY A 15 -6.49 -20.14 -31.21
C GLY A 15 -6.76 -20.53 -29.76
N GLU A 16 -6.79 -21.83 -29.51
CA GLU A 16 -6.87 -22.40 -28.16
C GLU A 16 -5.69 -21.92 -27.30
N THR A 17 -6.04 -21.60 -26.05
CA THR A 17 -5.22 -21.72 -24.83
C THR A 17 -3.84 -21.07 -24.81
N ASN A 18 -3.79 -19.82 -24.34
CA ASN A 18 -2.63 -19.34 -23.60
C ASN A 18 -2.96 -18.29 -22.52
N LEU A 19 -4.13 -18.44 -21.86
CA LEU A 19 -4.55 -17.56 -20.75
C LEU A 19 -4.50 -18.25 -19.37
N GLU A 20 -3.81 -19.39 -19.25
CA GLU A 20 -3.51 -20.00 -17.94
C GLU A 20 -2.15 -19.55 -17.37
N ASN A 21 -1.41 -18.68 -18.08
CA ASN A 21 -0.11 -18.17 -17.63
C ASN A 21 -0.17 -16.84 -16.85
N GLU A 22 -1.35 -16.37 -16.45
CA GLU A 22 -1.52 -15.20 -15.56
C GLU A 22 -1.87 -15.59 -14.12
N LEU A 23 -1.76 -16.87 -13.78
CA LEU A 23 -1.96 -17.36 -12.41
C LEU A 23 -0.59 -17.47 -11.71
N TRP A 24 -0.33 -16.51 -10.82
CA TRP A 24 0.85 -16.41 -9.92
C TRP A 24 2.14 -15.82 -10.48
N GLN A 25 2.08 -14.63 -11.08
CA GLN A 25 3.22 -13.70 -10.90
C GLN A 25 3.25 -13.28 -9.43
N THR A 26 4.07 -14.00 -8.66
CA THR A 26 4.40 -13.66 -7.28
C THR A 26 4.94 -12.23 -7.25
N ASP A 27 4.28 -11.39 -6.45
CA ASP A 27 4.46 -9.94 -6.29
C ASP A 27 5.83 -9.61 -5.64
N SER A 28 6.94 -9.97 -6.31
CA SER A 28 8.32 -9.59 -5.94
C SER A 28 8.85 -8.47 -6.85
N GLY A 29 7.96 -7.70 -7.48
CA GLY A 29 8.31 -6.44 -8.13
C GLY A 29 8.31 -5.31 -7.11
N GLU A 30 9.39 -4.55 -7.01
CA GLU A 30 9.46 -3.33 -6.18
C GLU A 30 8.31 -2.39 -6.54
N ARG A 31 7.19 -2.46 -5.81
CA ARG A 31 6.09 -1.52 -5.98
C ARG A 31 6.62 -0.13 -5.66
N LYS A 32 6.46 0.80 -6.59
CA LYS A 32 6.85 2.19 -6.41
C LYS A 32 6.20 2.74 -5.15
N LYS A 33 7.02 3.06 -4.14
CA LYS A 33 6.54 3.60 -2.85
C LYS A 33 5.70 4.86 -3.05
N GLY A 34 4.58 4.92 -2.36
CA GLY A 34 3.69 6.08 -2.40
C GLY A 34 4.27 7.27 -1.63
N VAL A 35 3.86 8.50 -1.97
CA VAL A 35 4.34 9.73 -1.29
C VAL A 35 4.11 9.67 0.23
N LYS A 36 2.96 9.13 0.67
CA LYS A 36 2.66 8.96 2.10
C LYS A 36 3.65 8.03 2.80
N GLU A 37 4.01 6.94 2.15
CA GLU A 37 4.96 5.97 2.70
C GLU A 37 6.36 6.57 2.82
N LEU A 38 6.79 7.31 1.79
CA LEU A 38 8.06 8.04 1.81
C LEU A 38 8.09 9.10 2.94
N VAL A 39 6.98 9.80 3.18
CA VAL A 39 6.86 10.75 4.30
C VAL A 39 6.95 10.03 5.65
N VAL A 40 6.29 8.86 5.80
CA VAL A 40 6.39 8.07 7.03
C VAL A 40 7.83 7.59 7.26
N GLN A 41 8.50 7.08 6.23
CA GLN A 41 9.89 6.62 6.32
C GLN A 41 10.82 7.78 6.71
N LEU A 42 10.73 8.92 6.01
CA LEU A 42 11.56 10.09 6.32
C LEU A 42 11.34 10.57 7.76
N LEU A 43 10.08 10.71 8.16
CA LEU A 43 9.74 11.12 9.52
C LEU A 43 9.96 10.00 10.52
N ALA A 44 10.23 8.75 10.16
CA ALA A 44 10.61 7.74 11.13
C ALA A 44 12.02 8.01 11.64
N ASP A 45 12.92 8.37 10.72
CA ASP A 45 14.35 8.59 10.94
C ASP A 45 14.66 10.00 11.47
N GLU A 46 13.99 11.03 10.95
CA GLU A 46 14.26 12.43 11.29
C GLU A 46 12.97 13.14 11.74
N ARG A 47 12.90 13.55 13.02
CA ARG A 47 11.77 14.32 13.56
C ARG A 47 12.25 15.44 14.47
N PRO A 48 11.51 16.55 14.54
CA PRO A 48 10.41 17.02 13.68
C PRO A 48 10.91 17.79 12.43
N LEU A 49 10.15 17.76 11.31
CA LEU A 49 10.54 18.44 10.06
C LEU A 49 9.42 19.35 9.48
N PRO A 50 9.74 20.57 9.01
CA PRO A 50 8.79 21.40 8.28
C PRO A 50 8.55 20.87 6.86
N VAL A 51 7.39 21.18 6.27
CA VAL A 51 6.97 20.68 4.94
C VAL A 51 8.02 20.91 3.85
N LYS A 52 8.69 22.07 3.86
CA LYS A 52 9.74 22.39 2.90
C LYS A 52 10.93 21.44 3.02
N GLN A 53 11.36 21.12 4.25
CA GLN A 53 12.46 20.18 4.49
C GLN A 53 12.07 18.77 4.08
N VAL A 54 10.83 18.35 4.36
CA VAL A 54 10.29 17.07 3.90
C VAL A 54 10.39 16.97 2.37
N PHE A 55 9.93 17.99 1.64
CA PHE A 55 10.05 18.01 0.18
C PHE A 55 11.52 17.94 -0.28
N LEU A 56 12.41 18.76 0.29
CA LEU A 56 13.82 18.79 -0.12
C LEU A 56 14.50 17.43 0.05
N ARG A 57 14.21 16.72 1.14
CA ARG A 57 14.75 15.37 1.38
C ARG A 57 14.20 14.34 0.40
N LEU A 58 12.89 14.40 0.11
CA LEU A 58 12.26 13.50 -0.87
C LEU A 58 12.62 13.81 -2.33
N ASN A 59 13.11 15.02 -2.62
CA ASN A 59 13.46 15.47 -3.97
C ASN A 59 14.86 15.04 -4.44
N THR A 60 15.36 13.91 -3.94
CA THR A 60 16.72 13.40 -4.21
C THR A 60 16.74 12.14 -5.07
N GLY A 61 15.58 11.55 -5.37
CA GLY A 61 15.45 10.30 -6.14
C GLY A 61 15.24 10.48 -7.65
N SER A 62 15.21 9.35 -8.37
CA SER A 62 14.99 9.31 -9.83
C SER A 62 13.60 9.76 -10.28
N ASN A 63 12.61 9.73 -9.37
CA ASN A 63 11.25 10.19 -9.65
C ASN A 63 10.67 10.91 -8.42
N PRO A 64 11.10 12.16 -8.18
CA PRO A 64 10.75 12.86 -6.97
C PRO A 64 9.28 13.34 -7.01
N PRO A 65 8.57 13.29 -5.87
CA PRO A 65 7.23 13.83 -5.78
C PRO A 65 7.24 15.35 -5.91
N SER A 66 6.23 15.93 -6.56
CA SER A 66 6.08 17.38 -6.60
C SER A 66 5.81 17.95 -5.20
N TYR A 67 6.20 19.21 -4.97
CA TYR A 67 5.92 19.90 -3.71
C TYR A 67 4.43 19.87 -3.34
N GLN A 68 3.54 20.04 -4.33
CA GLN A 68 2.09 19.96 -4.12
C GLN A 68 1.64 18.58 -3.66
N ALA A 69 2.21 17.51 -4.22
CA ALA A 69 1.91 16.14 -3.82
C ALA A 69 2.32 15.90 -2.36
N VAL A 70 3.52 16.36 -1.97
CA VAL A 70 4.02 16.29 -0.59
C VAL A 70 3.11 17.08 0.36
N HIS A 71 2.77 18.32 0.00
CA HIS A 71 1.91 19.17 0.81
C HIS A 71 0.51 18.55 1.02
N LYS A 72 -0.10 18.02 -0.05
CA LYS A 72 -1.39 17.32 0.02
C LYS A 72 -1.30 16.07 0.89
N ALA A 73 -0.23 15.28 0.75
CA ALA A 73 -0.01 14.08 1.54
C ALA A 73 0.11 14.39 3.04
N ILE A 74 0.96 15.35 3.42
CA ILE A 74 1.13 15.78 4.82
C ILE A 74 -0.18 16.31 5.39
N SER A 75 -0.89 17.15 4.64
CA SER A 75 -2.18 17.70 5.08
C SER A 75 -3.21 16.60 5.34
N ALA A 76 -3.31 15.63 4.43
CA ALA A 76 -4.21 14.50 4.58
C ALA A 76 -3.82 13.60 5.76
N MET A 77 -2.53 13.31 5.93
CA MET A 77 -2.05 12.49 7.06
C MET A 77 -2.24 13.17 8.41
N HIS A 78 -2.08 14.49 8.47
CA HIS A 78 -2.39 15.28 9.66
C HIS A 78 -3.90 15.25 9.97
N ALA A 79 -4.75 15.43 8.96
CA ALA A 79 -6.21 15.32 9.12
C ALA A 79 -6.65 13.92 9.57
N GLN A 80 -5.94 12.87 9.15
CA GLN A 80 -6.17 11.48 9.55
C GLN A 80 -5.58 11.15 10.94
N GLY A 81 -4.89 12.07 11.59
CA GLY A 81 -4.25 11.85 12.88
C GLY A 81 -2.99 10.98 12.83
N VAL A 82 -2.45 10.69 11.64
CA VAL A 82 -1.19 9.96 11.46
C VAL A 82 0.00 10.86 11.80
N LEU A 83 -0.08 12.14 11.44
CA LEU A 83 0.92 13.15 11.80
C LEU A 83 0.38 14.09 12.87
N ALA A 84 1.26 14.56 13.73
CA ALA A 84 1.04 15.66 14.65
C ALA A 84 1.84 16.89 14.20
N ARG A 85 1.33 18.09 14.52
CA ARG A 85 2.04 19.35 14.28
C ARG A 85 2.70 19.81 15.58
N SER A 86 4.00 20.03 15.53
CA SER A 86 4.81 20.60 16.61
C SER A 86 5.23 22.04 16.28
N ALA A 87 5.92 22.70 17.21
CA ALA A 87 6.47 24.04 16.96
C ALA A 87 7.51 24.06 15.82
N MET A 88 8.22 22.94 15.62
CA MET A 88 9.31 22.82 14.66
C MET A 88 8.89 22.21 13.32
N GLY A 89 7.67 21.64 13.22
CA GLY A 89 7.17 21.08 11.97
C GLY A 89 6.13 19.98 12.16
N TYR A 90 6.23 18.94 11.34
CA TYR A 90 5.41 17.74 11.41
C TYR A 90 6.23 16.55 11.92
N GLU A 91 5.58 15.69 12.68
CA GLU A 91 6.13 14.45 13.20
C GLU A 91 5.06 13.35 13.20
N LEU A 92 5.47 12.09 13.31
CA LEU A 92 4.53 10.98 13.47
C LEU A 92 3.82 11.09 14.82
N ASN A 93 2.49 10.95 14.82
CA ASN A 93 1.70 11.03 16.02
C ASN A 93 1.99 9.84 16.96
N PRO A 94 2.44 10.07 18.21
CA PRO A 94 2.73 8.99 19.15
C PRO A 94 1.52 8.09 19.44
N LYS A 95 0.30 8.65 19.43
CA LYS A 95 -0.93 7.87 19.64
C LYS A 95 -1.15 6.88 18.50
N TRP A 96 -0.95 7.33 17.26
CA TRP A 96 -1.06 6.49 16.08
C TRP A 96 -0.01 5.37 16.09
N LEU A 97 1.24 5.68 16.44
CA LEU A 97 2.31 4.68 16.57
C LEU A 97 1.99 3.61 17.62
N LYS A 98 1.39 4.02 18.75
CA LYS A 98 0.97 3.08 19.78
C LYS A 98 -0.09 2.11 19.25
N SER A 99 -1.13 2.62 18.59
CA SER A 99 -2.17 1.78 17.98
C SER A 99 -1.60 0.84 16.91
N LEU A 100 -0.61 1.31 16.13
CA LEU A 100 0.06 0.47 15.14
C LEU A 100 0.86 -0.66 15.81
N SER A 101 1.54 -0.38 16.92
CA SER A 101 2.28 -1.40 17.68
C SER A 101 1.34 -2.41 18.34
N GLU A 102 0.24 -1.95 18.93
CA GLU A 102 -0.79 -2.84 19.51
C GLU A 102 -1.38 -3.77 18.44
N PHE A 103 -1.69 -3.22 17.26
CA PHE A 103 -2.14 -4.01 16.12
C PHE A 103 -1.09 -5.04 15.67
N ALA A 104 0.17 -4.63 15.50
CA ALA A 104 1.24 -5.52 15.07
C ALA A 104 1.47 -6.67 16.08
N ASN A 105 1.41 -6.38 17.39
CA ASN A 105 1.53 -7.40 18.43
C ASN A 105 0.34 -8.37 18.42
N ALA A 106 -0.88 -7.87 18.24
CA ALA A 106 -2.07 -8.71 18.13
C ALA A 106 -2.01 -9.63 16.89
N ALA A 107 -1.52 -9.11 15.76
CA ALA A 107 -1.37 -9.86 14.53
C ALA A 107 -0.20 -10.87 14.57
N SER A 108 0.86 -10.56 15.32
CA SER A 108 2.04 -11.42 15.48
C SER A 108 1.87 -12.50 16.53
N SER A 109 0.81 -12.50 17.34
CA SER A 109 0.55 -13.62 18.25
C SER A 109 0.14 -14.81 17.39
N PRO A 110 0.97 -15.87 17.23
CA PRO A 110 0.44 -17.13 16.79
C PRO A 110 -0.64 -17.49 17.80
N ALA A 111 -1.86 -17.71 17.33
CA ALA A 111 -2.88 -18.33 18.15
C ALA A 111 -2.34 -19.72 18.49
N GLU A 112 -1.58 -19.84 19.57
CA GLU A 112 -1.24 -21.13 20.15
C GLU A 112 -2.57 -21.83 20.39
N PRO A 113 -2.88 -22.94 19.68
CA PRO A 113 -4.04 -23.73 20.03
C PRO A 113 -3.77 -24.25 21.44
N LYS A 114 -4.52 -23.77 22.45
CA LYS A 114 -4.39 -24.22 23.84
C LYS A 114 -4.29 -25.76 23.87
N PRO A 115 -3.11 -26.35 24.15
CA PRO A 115 -3.05 -27.79 24.33
C PRO A 115 -3.68 -28.11 25.68
N GLY A 116 -4.62 -29.06 25.69
CA GLY A 116 -5.12 -29.66 26.92
C GLY A 116 -6.39 -29.03 27.49
N ARG A 117 -7.53 -29.49 26.98
CA ARG A 117 -8.59 -29.88 27.90
C ARG A 117 -8.70 -31.40 27.76
N ASP A 118 -7.97 -32.11 28.60
CA ASP A 118 -8.16 -33.55 28.81
C ASP A 118 -9.65 -33.78 29.04
N VAL A 119 -10.31 -34.35 28.02
CA VAL A 119 -11.64 -34.89 28.16
C VAL A 119 -11.44 -36.17 28.94
N GLN A 120 -11.62 -36.12 30.27
CA GLN A 120 -11.74 -37.34 31.05
C GLN A 120 -12.93 -38.13 30.49
N LEU A 121 -12.63 -39.16 29.70
CA LEU A 121 -13.60 -40.20 29.36
C LEU A 121 -13.92 -40.93 30.66
N ILE A 122 -15.09 -40.64 31.22
CA ILE A 122 -15.72 -41.48 32.22
C ILE A 122 -16.31 -42.67 31.46
N LEU A 123 -15.66 -43.83 31.56
CA LEU A 123 -16.24 -45.15 31.28
C LEU A 123 -15.89 -46.10 32.42
#